data_AF-A0A938M1S2-F1
#
_entry.id   AF-A0A938M1S2-F1
#
_cell.length_a   1.000
_cell.length_b   1.000
_cell.length_c   1.000
_cell.angle_alpha   90.00
_cell.angle_beta   90.00
_cell.angle_gamma   90.00
#
_symmetry.space_group_name_H-M   'P 1'
#
loop_
_entity.id
_entity.type
_entity.pdbx_description
1 polymer ?
#
loop_
_entity_poly.entity_id
_entity_poly.type
_entity_poly.pdbx_seq_one_letter_code
_entity_poly.pdbx_strand_id
1 'polypeptide(L)'
;MGQAIVPIVEGQAEVESVPILLRRLLTDLGASDLLISTPFRVKRNRVVKEGELERAIKQAIRSRPDVRTVLVLLDSDDDCPARLGPELVGRCKRATHLPAAVVLAQKELECWFLGAKESFRGVRGIRRDAIAPPDAEAIRGAKQHLTRNMEKGYRYLEVDDQPAMMDEIDLGLARERCPSFARFCRETARLASEVKKIG
;
A
#
# COMPACT_ATOMS: atom_id res chain seq x y z
N MET A 1 15.89 4.94 -20.78
CA MET A 1 15.98 4.83 -19.30
C MET A 1 14.56 4.71 -18.79
N GLY A 2 14.24 3.69 -18.00
CA GLY A 2 12.88 3.54 -17.45
C GLY A 2 12.55 4.66 -16.46
N GLN A 3 11.27 4.97 -16.31
CA GLN A 3 10.78 5.86 -15.25
C GLN A 3 10.18 4.98 -14.15
N ALA A 4 10.43 5.32 -12.88
CA ALA A 4 9.99 4.48 -11.77
C ALA A 4 9.20 5.24 -10.67
N ILE A 5 8.24 4.54 -10.07
CA ILE A 5 7.68 4.88 -8.75
C ILE A 5 8.54 4.21 -7.69
N VAL A 6 8.94 4.94 -6.64
CA VAL A 6 9.51 4.33 -5.43
C VAL A 6 8.51 4.32 -4.28
N PRO A 7 8.11 3.13 -3.79
CA PRO A 7 7.31 3.02 -2.58
C PRO A 7 8.18 3.24 -1.32
N ILE A 8 7.64 3.95 -0.34
CA ILE A 8 8.16 4.01 1.04
C ILE A 8 7.13 3.29 1.92
N VAL A 9 7.56 2.24 2.61
CA VAL A 9 6.69 1.30 3.36
C VAL A 9 7.27 1.01 4.75
N GLU A 10 6.48 0.41 5.64
CA GLU A 10 6.88 0.26 7.05
C GLU A 10 7.39 -1.14 7.41
N GLY A 11 6.64 -2.16 7.06
CA GLY A 11 6.94 -3.55 7.34
C GLY A 11 7.72 -4.26 6.23
N GLN A 12 8.10 -5.49 6.55
CA GLN A 12 8.89 -6.33 5.64
C GLN A 12 8.01 -6.96 4.56
N ALA A 13 6.76 -7.29 4.87
CA ALA A 13 5.85 -7.92 3.92
C ALA A 13 5.47 -6.97 2.77
N GLU A 14 5.33 -5.68 3.07
CA GLU A 14 5.01 -4.61 2.12
C GLU A 14 6.13 -4.42 1.09
N VAL A 15 7.38 -4.71 1.45
CA VAL A 15 8.51 -4.64 0.51
C VAL A 15 8.30 -5.59 -0.67
N GLU A 16 7.66 -6.73 -0.43
CA GLU A 16 7.37 -7.74 -1.45
C GLU A 16 5.98 -7.54 -2.04
N SER A 17 4.98 -7.22 -1.22
CA SER A 17 3.57 -7.19 -1.63
C SER A 17 3.16 -5.91 -2.36
N VAL A 18 3.68 -4.74 -1.96
CA VAL A 18 3.26 -3.45 -2.56
C VAL A 18 3.65 -3.36 -4.03
N PRO A 19 4.84 -3.81 -4.47
CA PRO A 19 5.16 -3.89 -5.89
C PRO A 19 4.22 -4.78 -6.69
N ILE A 20 3.72 -5.88 -6.12
CA ILE A 20 2.74 -6.76 -6.78
C ILE A 20 1.44 -5.98 -7.03
N LEU A 21 0.89 -5.37 -5.98
CA LEU A 21 -0.34 -4.57 -6.08
C LEU A 21 -0.20 -3.41 -7.09
N LEU A 22 0.92 -2.67 -7.03
CA LEU A 22 1.17 -1.56 -7.94
C LEU A 22 1.25 -2.03 -9.40
N ARG A 23 1.91 -3.16 -9.69
CA ARG A 23 1.97 -3.69 -11.07
C ARG A 23 0.58 -4.00 -11.62
N ARG A 24 -0.27 -4.64 -10.82
CA ARG A 24 -1.65 -4.96 -11.22
C ARG A 24 -2.43 -3.68 -11.52
N LEU A 25 -2.39 -2.71 -10.59
CA LEU A 25 -3.09 -1.44 -10.78
C LEU A 25 -2.54 -0.63 -11.97
N LEU A 26 -1.23 -0.57 -12.16
CA LEU A 26 -0.63 0.13 -13.31
C LEU A 26 -0.99 -0.54 -14.64
N THR A 27 -1.14 -1.87 -14.65
CA THR A 27 -1.63 -2.61 -15.83
C THR A 27 -3.06 -2.21 -16.16
N ASP A 28 -3.97 -2.20 -15.17
CA ASP A 28 -5.36 -1.76 -15.34
C ASP A 28 -5.47 -0.30 -15.82
N LEU A 29 -4.49 0.53 -15.46
CA LEU A 29 -4.41 1.93 -15.87
C LEU A 29 -3.73 2.15 -17.24
N GLY A 30 -3.27 1.10 -17.93
CA GLY A 30 -2.52 1.25 -19.18
C GLY A 30 -1.19 1.98 -19.00
N ALA A 31 -0.51 1.75 -17.87
CA ALA A 31 0.78 2.33 -17.48
C ALA A 31 1.78 1.24 -17.06
N SER A 32 1.73 0.09 -17.72
CA SER A 32 2.59 -1.07 -17.44
C SER A 32 4.07 -0.86 -17.81
N ASP A 33 4.38 0.19 -18.56
CA ASP A 33 5.72 0.67 -18.89
C ASP A 33 6.42 1.36 -17.70
N LEU A 34 5.64 1.82 -16.72
CA LEU A 34 6.15 2.46 -15.52
C LEU A 34 6.75 1.41 -14.57
N LEU A 35 8.04 1.56 -14.28
CA LEU A 35 8.75 0.65 -13.37
C LEU A 35 8.36 0.92 -11.92
N ILE A 36 8.51 -0.09 -11.07
CA ILE A 36 8.39 0.06 -9.62
C ILE A 36 9.75 -0.28 -9.03
N SER A 37 10.39 0.73 -8.45
CA SER A 37 11.66 0.52 -7.77
C SER A 37 11.43 -0.25 -6.47
N THR A 38 12.46 -0.99 -6.03
CA THR A 38 12.41 -1.72 -4.76
C THR A 38 12.00 -0.78 -3.62
N PRO A 39 10.92 -1.11 -2.89
CA PRO A 39 10.44 -0.28 -1.80
C PRO A 39 11.52 0.04 -0.79
N PHE A 40 11.49 1.27 -0.29
CA PHE A 40 12.38 1.71 0.77
C PHE A 40 11.66 1.56 2.11
N ARG A 41 12.12 0.60 2.92
CA ARG A 41 11.48 0.30 4.21
C ARG A 41 11.97 1.24 5.31
N VAL A 42 11.02 1.86 6.02
CA VAL A 42 11.28 2.71 7.18
C VAL A 42 10.30 2.33 8.29
N LYS A 43 10.81 1.88 9.43
CA LYS A 43 9.93 1.51 10.55
C LYS A 43 8.99 2.67 10.93
N ARG A 44 7.73 2.34 11.22
CA ARG A 44 6.66 3.25 11.70
C ARG A 44 7.17 4.33 12.65
N ASN A 45 7.82 3.90 13.74
CA ASN A 45 8.32 4.76 14.81
C ASN A 45 9.41 5.77 14.37
N ARG A 46 10.00 5.60 13.18
CA ARG A 46 10.89 6.56 12.55
C ARG A 46 10.13 7.44 11.57
N VAL A 47 9.26 6.89 10.73
CA VAL A 47 8.51 7.67 9.73
C VAL A 47 7.79 8.87 10.34
N VAL A 48 7.15 8.67 11.49
CA VAL A 48 6.42 9.75 12.20
C VAL A 48 7.33 10.78 12.87
N LYS A 49 8.63 10.52 13.04
CA LYS A 49 9.58 11.49 13.61
C LYS A 49 10.05 12.45 12.54
N GLU A 50 10.02 13.75 12.84
CA GLU A 50 10.50 14.79 11.94
C GLU A 50 11.93 14.51 11.44
N GLY A 51 12.18 14.75 10.15
CA GLY A 51 13.47 14.52 9.49
C GLY A 51 13.71 13.09 8.99
N GLU A 52 13.12 12.06 9.61
CA GLU A 52 13.39 10.66 9.24
C GLU A 52 12.73 10.25 7.91
N LEU A 53 11.47 10.61 7.68
CA LEU A 53 10.81 10.38 6.39
C LEU A 53 11.53 11.13 5.26
N GLU A 54 11.93 12.37 5.50
CA GLU A 54 12.64 13.20 4.54
C GLU A 54 13.99 12.58 4.17
N ARG A 55 14.74 12.08 5.17
CA ARG A 55 15.99 11.34 4.94
C ARG A 55 15.75 10.08 4.11
N ALA A 56 14.71 9.32 4.42
CA ALA A 56 14.37 8.12 3.65
C ALA A 56 14.03 8.44 2.20
N ILE A 57 13.20 9.45 1.95
CA ILE A 57 12.86 9.91 0.59
C ILE A 57 14.11 10.34 -0.16
N LYS A 58 14.95 11.18 0.44
CA LYS A 58 16.20 11.65 -0.18
C LYS A 58 17.15 10.49 -0.50
N GLN A 59 17.26 9.52 0.41
CA GLN A 59 18.09 8.33 0.20
C GLN A 59 17.53 7.45 -0.91
N ALA A 60 16.21 7.24 -0.92
CA ALA A 60 15.53 6.43 -1.93
C ALA A 60 15.78 6.98 -3.33
N ILE A 61 15.57 8.29 -3.53
CA ILE A 61 15.79 8.98 -4.81
C ILE A 61 17.27 8.97 -5.20
N ARG A 62 18.17 9.32 -4.27
CA ARG A 62 19.61 9.46 -4.58
C ARG A 62 20.23 8.16 -5.08
N SER A 63 19.77 7.01 -4.59
CA SER A 63 20.32 5.71 -5.00
C SER A 63 19.59 5.09 -6.21
N ARG A 64 18.62 5.79 -6.82
CA ARG A 64 17.75 5.26 -7.88
C ARG A 64 17.50 6.36 -8.95
N PRO A 65 18.37 6.49 -9.96
CA PRO A 65 18.32 7.61 -10.91
C PRO A 65 17.09 7.61 -11.83
N ASP A 66 16.40 6.47 -11.94
CA ASP A 66 15.18 6.25 -12.70
C ASP A 66 13.90 6.70 -11.97
N VAL A 67 13.98 6.95 -10.66
CA VAL A 67 12.82 7.36 -9.86
C VAL A 67 12.32 8.73 -10.28
N ARG A 68 11.04 8.78 -10.62
CA ARG A 68 10.32 10.00 -10.99
C ARG A 68 9.22 10.38 -10.01
N THR A 69 8.71 9.43 -9.23
CA THR A 69 7.67 9.70 -8.22
C THR A 69 7.87 8.87 -6.97
N VAL A 70 7.30 9.36 -5.86
CA VAL A 70 7.37 8.73 -4.54
C VAL A 70 5.96 8.40 -4.06
N LEU A 71 5.75 7.17 -3.62
CA LEU A 71 4.50 6.75 -2.97
C LEU A 71 4.81 6.33 -1.54
N VAL A 72 4.28 7.07 -0.56
CA VAL A 72 4.38 6.71 0.85
C VAL A 72 3.10 5.97 1.23
N LEU A 73 3.21 4.69 1.60
CA LEU A 73 2.10 3.86 2.06
C LEU A 73 2.42 3.36 3.47
N LEU A 74 1.60 3.77 4.43
CA LEU A 74 1.78 3.47 5.84
C LEU A 74 0.46 3.00 6.45
N ASP A 75 0.53 2.23 7.52
CA ASP A 75 -0.63 1.99 8.36
C ASP A 75 -0.93 3.23 9.20
N SER A 76 -2.21 3.53 9.40
CA SER A 76 -2.60 4.62 10.29
C SER A 76 -2.57 4.20 11.76
N ASP A 77 -2.65 2.90 12.07
CA ASP A 77 -2.87 2.40 13.42
C ASP A 77 -4.03 3.16 14.10
N ASP A 78 -3.75 3.75 15.27
CA ASP A 78 -4.67 4.60 16.03
C ASP A 78 -4.55 6.10 15.67
N ASP A 79 -3.66 6.49 14.74
CA ASP A 79 -3.49 7.88 14.32
C ASP A 79 -4.63 8.33 13.41
N CYS A 80 -5.10 9.57 13.63
CA CYS A 80 -6.14 10.17 12.79
C CYS A 80 -5.58 10.51 11.39
N PRO A 81 -6.06 9.87 10.31
CA PRO A 81 -5.52 10.09 8.96
C PRO A 81 -5.70 11.53 8.46
N ALA A 82 -6.75 12.22 8.94
CA ALA A 82 -7.02 13.62 8.60
C ALA A 82 -5.98 14.59 9.17
N ARG A 83 -5.25 14.21 10.22
CA ARG A 83 -4.17 15.01 10.81
C ARG A 83 -2.80 14.56 10.27
N LEU A 84 -2.52 13.25 10.36
CA LEU A 84 -1.23 12.70 9.96
C LEU A 84 -0.99 12.83 8.44
N GLY A 85 -2.02 12.60 7.62
CA GLY A 85 -1.89 12.65 6.17
C GLY A 85 -1.37 13.99 5.63
N PRO A 86 -2.03 15.13 5.93
CA PRO A 86 -1.54 16.45 5.51
C PRO A 86 -0.13 16.79 6.01
N GLU A 87 0.20 16.41 7.24
CA GLU A 87 1.54 16.61 7.81
C GLU A 87 2.61 15.89 6.97
N LEU A 88 2.42 14.59 6.73
CA LEU A 88 3.35 13.78 5.95
C LEU A 88 3.46 14.26 4.49
N VAL A 89 2.38 14.75 3.90
CA VAL A 89 2.43 15.38 2.56
C VAL A 89 3.31 16.63 2.58
N GLY A 90 3.17 17.48 3.61
CA GLY A 90 4.04 18.65 3.79
C GLY A 90 5.51 18.27 3.91
N ARG A 91 5.80 17.19 4.64
CA ARG A 91 7.16 16.63 4.78
C ARG A 91 7.72 16.10 3.47
N CYS A 92 6.92 15.37 2.69
CA CYS A 92 7.32 14.89 1.36
C CYS A 92 7.69 16.05 0.43
N LYS A 93 6.88 17.11 0.40
CA LYS A 93 7.13 18.32 -0.41
C LYS A 93 8.42 19.05 -0.03
N ARG A 94 8.81 19.02 1.25
CA ARG A 94 10.10 19.57 1.71
C ARG A 94 11.29 18.66 1.37
N ALA A 95 11.05 17.36 1.22
CA ALA A 95 12.10 16.38 0.97
C ALA A 95 12.52 16.30 -0.50
N THR A 96 11.59 16.53 -1.43
CA THR A 96 11.81 16.34 -2.87
C THR A 96 10.90 17.24 -3.73
N HIS A 97 11.37 17.55 -4.94
CA HIS A 97 10.57 18.19 -5.99
C HIS A 97 9.81 17.17 -6.86
N LEU A 98 10.10 15.88 -6.73
CA LEU A 98 9.37 14.83 -7.45
C LEU A 98 7.92 14.77 -6.96
N PRO A 99 6.95 14.48 -7.85
CA PRO A 99 5.58 14.24 -7.40
C PRO A 99 5.54 13.11 -6.37
N ALA A 100 4.94 13.41 -5.22
CA ALA A 100 4.81 12.49 -4.11
C ALA A 100 3.34 12.32 -3.71
N ALA A 101 2.99 11.14 -3.23
CA ALA A 101 1.70 10.85 -2.62
C ALA A 101 1.88 10.20 -1.25
N VAL A 102 0.94 10.48 -0.34
CA VAL A 102 0.83 9.80 0.95
C VAL A 102 -0.54 9.14 1.05
N VAL A 103 -0.50 7.85 1.34
CA VAL A 103 -1.65 6.99 1.58
C VAL A 103 -1.47 6.38 2.97
N LEU A 104 -2.51 6.49 3.78
CA LEU A 104 -2.59 5.85 5.08
C LEU A 104 -3.65 4.76 4.97
N ALA A 105 -3.25 3.49 5.06
CA ALA A 105 -4.18 2.39 5.20
C ALA A 105 -4.90 2.53 6.55
N GLN A 106 -6.23 2.48 6.54
CA GLN A 106 -7.00 2.74 7.75
C GLN A 106 -6.81 1.58 8.74
N LYS A 107 -6.22 1.92 9.89
CA LYS A 107 -5.73 1.02 10.94
C LYS A 107 -4.61 0.13 10.47
N GLU A 108 -4.90 -0.86 9.63
CA GLU A 108 -3.99 -1.90 9.18
C GLU A 108 -4.21 -2.13 7.68
N LEU A 109 -3.15 -2.37 6.90
CA LEU A 109 -3.25 -2.74 5.49
C LEU A 109 -4.11 -3.99 5.27
N GLU A 110 -4.11 -4.93 6.21
CA GLU A 110 -4.97 -6.11 6.19
C GLU A 110 -6.47 -5.80 6.12
N CYS A 111 -6.90 -4.60 6.49
CA CYS A 111 -8.30 -4.17 6.30
C CYS A 111 -8.71 -4.23 4.82
N TRP A 112 -7.77 -4.00 3.89
CA TRP A 112 -8.04 -4.12 2.45
C TRP A 112 -8.38 -5.57 2.06
N PHE A 113 -7.68 -6.55 2.66
CA PHE A 113 -7.99 -7.96 2.45
C PHE A 113 -9.33 -8.35 3.07
N LEU A 114 -9.68 -7.77 4.21
CA LEU A 114 -10.99 -7.99 4.80
C LEU A 114 -12.11 -7.45 3.92
N GLY A 115 -11.96 -6.25 3.34
CA GLY A 115 -12.97 -5.66 2.46
C GLY A 115 -13.18 -6.44 1.16
N ALA A 116 -12.11 -6.99 0.61
CA ALA A 116 -12.13 -7.80 -0.61
C ALA A 116 -12.10 -9.31 -0.33
N LYS A 117 -12.56 -9.75 0.84
CA LYS A 117 -12.31 -11.11 1.34
C LYS A 117 -12.81 -12.22 0.42
N GLU A 118 -13.90 -11.98 -0.32
CA GLU A 118 -14.44 -12.95 -1.27
C GLU A 118 -13.45 -13.34 -2.38
N SER A 119 -12.51 -12.45 -2.72
CA SER A 119 -11.41 -12.72 -3.69
C SER A 119 -10.54 -13.89 -3.26
N PHE A 120 -10.47 -14.18 -1.96
CA PHE A 120 -9.53 -15.14 -1.40
C PHE A 120 -10.17 -16.48 -1.07
N ARG A 121 -11.45 -16.71 -1.37
CA ARG A 121 -12.11 -17.99 -1.05
C ARG A 121 -11.35 -19.18 -1.67
N GLY A 122 -10.78 -20.04 -0.83
CA GLY A 122 -9.93 -21.17 -1.23
C GLY A 122 -8.45 -20.83 -1.48
N VAL A 123 -8.07 -19.56 -1.36
CA VAL A 123 -6.70 -19.05 -1.51
C VAL A 123 -6.09 -18.87 -0.11
N ARG A 124 -4.84 -19.31 0.06
CA ARG A 124 -4.08 -19.20 1.33
C ARG A 124 -4.87 -19.70 2.56
N GLY A 125 -5.72 -20.70 2.38
CA GLY A 125 -6.52 -21.30 3.44
C GLY A 125 -7.75 -20.49 3.87
N ILE A 126 -8.09 -19.38 3.21
CA ILE A 126 -9.35 -18.66 3.48
C ILE A 126 -10.54 -19.55 3.11
N ARG A 127 -11.52 -19.70 4.01
CA ARG A 127 -12.67 -20.58 3.81
C ARG A 127 -13.50 -20.17 2.61
N ARG A 128 -14.08 -21.15 1.92
CA ARG A 128 -14.95 -20.92 0.75
C ARG A 128 -16.23 -20.14 1.06
N ASP A 129 -16.66 -20.14 2.32
CA ASP A 129 -17.83 -19.42 2.81
C ASP A 129 -17.50 -18.03 3.40
N ALA A 130 -16.26 -17.55 3.27
CA ALA A 130 -15.85 -16.28 3.86
C ALA A 130 -16.58 -15.09 3.21
N ILE A 131 -17.16 -14.21 4.03
CA ILE A 131 -17.90 -13.01 3.59
C ILE A 131 -17.26 -11.79 4.22
N ALA A 132 -16.92 -10.77 3.42
CA ALA A 132 -16.35 -9.52 3.91
C ALA A 132 -17.23 -8.90 5.03
N PRO A 133 -16.62 -8.37 6.09
CA PRO A 133 -17.37 -7.59 7.06
C PRO A 133 -17.89 -6.28 6.40
N PRO A 134 -19.04 -5.74 6.83
CA PRO A 134 -19.63 -4.54 6.24
C PRO A 134 -18.72 -3.30 6.29
N ASP A 135 -17.94 -3.15 7.36
CA ASP A 135 -16.95 -2.08 7.52
C ASP A 135 -15.61 -2.69 7.93
N ALA A 136 -14.82 -3.05 6.92
CA ALA A 136 -13.53 -3.70 7.12
C ALA A 136 -12.49 -2.77 7.77
N GLU A 137 -12.52 -1.48 7.43
CA GLU A 137 -11.56 -0.50 7.92
C GLU A 137 -11.86 -0.03 9.36
N ALA A 138 -13.07 -0.26 9.86
CA ALA A 138 -13.40 -0.07 11.28
C ALA A 138 -12.90 -1.20 12.19
N ILE A 139 -12.47 -2.35 11.66
CA ILE A 139 -12.03 -3.49 12.48
C ILE A 139 -10.65 -3.25 13.09
N ARG A 140 -10.47 -3.66 14.35
CA ARG A 140 -9.16 -3.69 15.01
C ARG A 140 -8.61 -5.12 15.01
N GLY A 141 -7.32 -5.29 14.74
CA GLY A 141 -6.73 -6.62 14.67
C GLY A 141 -7.18 -7.36 13.41
N ALA A 142 -6.99 -6.73 12.26
CA ALA A 142 -7.42 -7.28 10.98
C ALA A 142 -6.72 -8.62 10.68
N LYS A 143 -5.46 -8.77 11.12
CA LYS A 143 -4.70 -10.04 11.07
C LYS A 143 -5.40 -11.18 11.82
N GLN A 144 -5.91 -10.92 13.02
CA GLN A 144 -6.65 -11.92 13.80
C GLN A 144 -8.01 -12.22 13.14
N HIS A 145 -8.64 -11.22 12.52
CA HIS A 145 -9.87 -11.44 11.75
C HIS A 145 -9.63 -12.33 10.52
N LEU A 146 -8.57 -12.10 9.75
CA LEU A 146 -8.18 -12.97 8.63
C LEU A 146 -7.96 -14.40 9.10
N THR A 147 -7.21 -14.59 10.19
CA THR A 147 -6.97 -15.91 10.79
C THR A 147 -8.28 -16.64 11.15
N ARG A 148 -9.28 -15.95 11.71
CA ARG A 148 -10.59 -16.55 12.02
C ARG A 148 -11.41 -16.95 10.78
N ASN A 149 -11.05 -16.42 9.62
CA ASN A 149 -11.68 -16.74 8.34
C ASN A 149 -10.91 -17.80 7.55
N MET A 150 -9.81 -18.33 8.08
CA MET A 150 -9.10 -19.46 7.50
C MET A 150 -9.63 -20.81 7.99
N GLU A 151 -9.31 -21.87 7.26
CA GLU A 151 -9.59 -23.26 7.62
C GLU A 151 -8.89 -23.64 8.93
N LYS A 152 -9.42 -24.66 9.61
CA LYS A 152 -8.88 -25.12 10.90
C LYS A 152 -7.42 -25.54 10.74
N GLY A 153 -6.54 -24.99 11.57
CA GLY A 153 -5.10 -25.28 11.55
C GLY A 153 -4.27 -24.26 10.76
N TYR A 154 -4.92 -23.34 10.04
CA TYR A 154 -4.26 -22.23 9.35
C TYR A 154 -4.29 -20.95 10.20
N ARG A 155 -3.32 -20.08 9.97
CA ARG A 155 -3.25 -18.73 10.52
C ARG A 155 -2.69 -17.79 9.47
N TYR A 156 -3.12 -16.53 9.53
CA TYR A 156 -2.55 -15.51 8.67
C TYR A 156 -1.09 -15.25 9.07
N LEU A 157 -0.20 -15.38 8.09
CA LEU A 157 1.23 -15.16 8.16
C LEU A 157 1.59 -14.02 7.22
N GLU A 158 1.63 -12.81 7.76
CA GLU A 158 1.83 -11.56 7.01
C GLU A 158 2.90 -11.64 5.90
N VAL A 159 4.11 -12.10 6.23
CA VAL A 159 5.21 -12.20 5.25
C VAL A 159 4.91 -13.17 4.11
N ASP A 160 4.21 -14.28 4.38
CA ASP A 160 3.95 -15.32 3.39
C ASP A 160 2.64 -15.10 2.62
N ASP A 161 1.61 -14.57 3.30
CA ASP A 161 0.25 -14.44 2.77
C ASP A 161 0.04 -13.09 2.06
N GLN A 162 0.61 -12.00 2.57
CA GLN A 162 0.36 -10.66 2.03
C GLN A 162 0.76 -10.53 0.55
N PRO A 163 1.92 -11.05 0.08
CA PRO A 163 2.26 -11.00 -1.34
C PRO A 163 1.26 -11.77 -2.21
N ALA A 164 0.87 -12.98 -1.80
CA ALA A 164 -0.09 -13.81 -2.53
C ALA A 164 -1.50 -13.18 -2.54
N MET A 165 -1.93 -12.61 -1.42
CA MET A 165 -3.22 -11.93 -1.34
C MET A 165 -3.22 -10.62 -2.14
N MET A 166 -2.10 -9.90 -2.25
CA MET A 166 -2.01 -8.74 -3.17
C MET A 166 -2.08 -9.14 -4.65
N ASP A 167 -1.63 -10.33 -4.99
CA ASP A 167 -1.73 -10.84 -6.36
C ASP A 167 -3.17 -11.25 -6.72
N GLU A 168 -3.92 -11.75 -5.75
CA GLU A 168 -5.27 -12.28 -5.94
C GLU A 168 -6.40 -11.29 -5.61
N ILE A 169 -6.11 -10.17 -4.93
CA ILE A 169 -7.15 -9.25 -4.48
C ILE A 169 -8.01 -8.73 -5.64
N ASP A 170 -9.33 -8.75 -5.51
CA ASP A 170 -10.23 -8.05 -6.42
C ASP A 170 -10.11 -6.54 -6.14
N LEU A 171 -9.49 -5.83 -7.08
CA LEU A 171 -9.24 -4.38 -6.98
C LEU A 171 -10.55 -3.58 -6.97
N GLY A 172 -11.61 -4.08 -7.61
CA GLY A 172 -12.93 -3.46 -7.63
C GLY A 172 -13.59 -3.52 -6.26
N LEU A 173 -13.67 -4.71 -5.67
CA LEU A 173 -14.23 -4.92 -4.33
C LEU A 173 -13.46 -4.13 -3.27
N ALA A 174 -12.12 -4.18 -3.31
CA ALA A 174 -11.28 -3.42 -2.39
C ALA A 174 -11.54 -1.91 -2.52
N ARG A 175 -11.61 -1.38 -3.75
CA ARG A 175 -11.87 0.04 -4.00
C ARG A 175 -13.26 0.48 -3.56
N GLU A 176 -14.28 -0.37 -3.73
CA GLU A 176 -15.65 -0.05 -3.32
C GLU A 176 -15.79 -0.01 -1.80
N ARG A 177 -15.16 -0.96 -1.10
CA ARG A 177 -15.41 -1.20 0.33
C ARG A 177 -14.38 -0.62 1.28
N CYS A 178 -13.21 -0.23 0.77
CA CYS A 178 -12.11 0.30 1.57
C CYS A 178 -11.74 1.72 1.10
N PRO A 179 -12.23 2.78 1.78
CA PRO A 179 -11.91 4.16 1.45
C PRO A 179 -10.40 4.46 1.33
N SER A 180 -9.57 3.87 2.19
CA SER A 180 -8.12 4.07 2.11
C SER A 180 -7.49 3.37 0.89
N PHE A 181 -8.04 2.23 0.45
CA PHE A 181 -7.66 1.59 -0.81
C PHE A 181 -8.12 2.40 -2.04
N ALA A 182 -9.32 2.99 -1.99
CA ALA A 182 -9.78 3.88 -3.04
C ALA A 182 -8.85 5.11 -3.20
N ARG A 183 -8.36 5.65 -2.08
CA ARG A 183 -7.32 6.68 -2.08
C ARG A 183 -6.01 6.18 -2.67
N PHE A 184 -5.55 4.98 -2.31
CA PHE A 184 -4.37 4.35 -2.93
C PHE A 184 -4.48 4.29 -4.45
N CYS A 185 -5.63 3.85 -4.96
CA CYS A 185 -5.89 3.75 -6.40
C CYS A 185 -5.80 5.11 -7.09
N ARG A 186 -6.48 6.12 -6.54
CA ARG A 186 -6.49 7.49 -7.09
C ARG A 186 -5.11 8.12 -7.07
N GLU A 187 -4.36 7.98 -5.98
CA GLU A 187 -3.02 8.56 -5.89
C GLU A 187 -2.03 7.87 -6.83
N THR A 188 -2.14 6.54 -7.00
CA THR A 188 -1.31 5.81 -7.97
C THR A 188 -1.61 6.28 -9.40
N ALA A 189 -2.88 6.42 -9.77
CA ALA A 189 -3.26 6.95 -11.08
C ALA A 189 -2.74 8.38 -11.30
N ARG A 190 -2.84 9.23 -10.28
CA ARG A 190 -2.27 10.59 -10.32
C ARG A 190 -0.76 10.54 -10.56
N LEU A 191 -0.01 9.77 -9.77
CA LEU A 191 1.44 9.64 -9.94
C LEU A 191 1.82 9.10 -11.33
N ALA A 192 1.12 8.09 -11.83
CA ALA A 192 1.36 7.55 -13.17
C ALA A 192 1.16 8.61 -14.27
N SER A 193 0.10 9.42 -14.17
CA SER A 193 -0.14 10.52 -15.10
C SER A 193 0.90 11.64 -15.02
N GLU A 194 1.43 11.94 -13.83
CA GLU A 194 2.49 12.95 -13.66
C GLU A 194 3.80 12.48 -14.30
N VAL A 195 4.12 11.19 -14.24
CA VAL A 195 5.30 10.64 -14.90
C VAL A 195 5.22 10.78 -16.42
N LYS A 196 4.04 10.49 -17.01
CA LYS A 196 3.81 10.63 -18.46
C LYS A 196 3.91 12.08 -18.96
N LYS A 197 3.78 13.10 -18.11
CA LYS A 197 3.98 14.51 -18.48
C LYS A 197 5.45 14.93 -18.55
N ILE A 198 6.34 14.17 -17.90
CA ILE A 198 7.77 14.49 -17.75
C ILE A 198 8.61 13.78 -18.82
N GLY A 199 8.10 12.68 -19.39
CA GLY A 199 8.71 11.95 -20.51
C GLY A 199 8.26 12.50 -21.85
#